data_AF-A0A644TYT8-F1
#
_entry.id   AF-A0A644TYT8-F1
#
_cell.length_a   1.000
_cell.length_b   1.000
_cell.length_c   1.000
_cell.angle_alpha   90.00
_cell.angle_beta   90.00
_cell.angle_gamma   90.00
#
_symmetry.space_group_name_H-M   'P 1'
#
loop_
_entity.id
_entity.type
_entity.pdbx_description
1 polymer ?
#
loop_
_entity_poly.entity_id
_entity_poly.type
_entity_poly.pdbx_seq_one_letter_code
_entity_poly.pdbx_strand_id
1 'polypeptide(L)'
;MYKLVFLLLIGLVIAGFVLEQLLSFLNNRSRAKDIPPSMKDIYPGDKYLKYRSYRQESYRFGVLSSWFSFLLIVIMISFGFAELDEWVSTLSDSALLQSLLFFAVLGLASDLLSTPFDVYDTFVIEQKWGFNRITPRLYISDKLKSWLLGAILGGGMLSLVIWLYTLAGTSFWWMAWVVISLFSVLFTLFYSSLIVPLFNRQTPLEEGELRSKLNELAFNTGFSVSNIYVIDGSKRSSRSNAYFSGFGSRKRIVLYDTLIQNHTADEIMAVVAHEIGHYRKRHILKGLIFSVLQTGLILFLFSLIIDNQLIYKALGSERMSFHLGLIVFFVLYSPVSAIISLGGNYISRQHEFEADYFAKSFTSGASLAKALRKLASENMADLTPHPLYVLFHYSHPPLADRLKRLE
;
A
#
# COMPACT_ATOMS: atom_id res chain seq x y z
N MET A 1 26.51 15.20 -21.76
CA MET A 1 25.05 14.93 -21.65
C MET A 1 24.72 13.95 -20.52
N TYR A 2 25.41 12.80 -20.38
CA TYR A 2 25.14 11.85 -19.28
C TYR A 2 25.32 12.45 -17.87
N LYS A 3 26.29 13.35 -17.65
CA LYS A 3 26.45 14.09 -16.38
C LYS A 3 25.19 14.88 -15.98
N LEU A 4 24.46 15.44 -16.95
CA LEU A 4 23.22 16.16 -16.70
C LEU A 4 22.11 15.20 -16.26
N VAL A 5 22.03 14.02 -16.90
CA VAL A 5 21.08 12.97 -16.50
C VAL A 5 21.39 12.48 -15.10
N PHE A 6 22.66 12.25 -14.75
CA PHE A 6 23.05 11.88 -13.39
C PHE A 6 22.63 12.94 -12.35
N LEU A 7 22.94 14.22 -12.62
CA LEU A 7 22.52 15.33 -11.75
C LEU A 7 21.00 15.43 -11.63
N LEU A 8 20.26 15.13 -12.70
CA LEU A 8 18.80 15.05 -12.66
C LEU A 8 18.32 13.91 -11.76
N LEU A 9 18.89 12.70 -11.86
CA LEU A 9 18.51 11.57 -11.01
C LEU A 9 18.72 11.88 -9.54
N ILE A 10 19.91 12.38 -9.18
CA ILE A 10 20.22 12.80 -7.81
C ILE A 10 19.31 13.94 -7.37
N GLY A 11 19.10 14.94 -8.23
CA GLY A 11 18.22 16.08 -7.95
C GLY A 11 16.78 15.65 -7.67
N LEU A 12 16.23 14.70 -8.43
CA LEU A 12 14.89 14.15 -8.21
C LEU A 12 14.79 13.39 -6.88
N VAL A 13 15.79 12.57 -6.54
CA VAL A 13 15.82 11.84 -5.26
C VAL A 13 15.91 12.81 -4.08
N ILE A 14 16.76 13.83 -4.17
CA ILE A 14 16.86 14.88 -3.14
C ILE A 14 15.55 15.66 -3.03
N ALA A 15 14.97 16.10 -4.14
CA ALA A 15 13.72 16.86 -4.14
C ALA A 15 12.57 16.05 -3.53
N GLY A 16 12.44 14.77 -3.90
CA GLY A 16 11.47 13.85 -3.32
C GLY A 16 11.67 13.69 -1.82
N PHE A 17 12.92 13.45 -1.39
CA PHE A 17 13.23 13.31 0.04
C PHE A 17 12.90 14.58 0.84
N VAL A 18 13.30 15.76 0.35
CA VAL A 18 13.02 17.04 1.01
C VAL A 18 11.52 17.30 1.11
N LEU A 19 10.76 17.01 0.05
CA LEU A 19 9.30 17.12 0.04
C LEU A 19 8.67 16.22 1.12
N GLU A 20 9.07 14.94 1.18
CA GLU A 20 8.57 13.98 2.17
C GLU A 20 8.90 14.39 3.61
N GLN A 21 10.12 14.89 3.87
CA GLN A 21 10.49 15.41 5.18
C GLN A 21 9.67 16.65 5.56
N LEU A 22 9.44 17.56 4.61
CA LEU A 22 8.60 18.74 4.83
C LEU A 22 7.15 18.34 5.16
N LEU A 23 6.55 17.45 4.37
CA LEU A 23 5.19 16.97 4.60
C LEU A 23 5.07 16.28 5.96
N SER A 24 6.02 15.41 6.29
CA SER A 24 6.06 14.70 7.58
C SER A 24 6.21 15.65 8.76
N PHE A 25 7.09 16.67 8.64
CA PHE A 25 7.28 17.71 9.64
C PHE A 25 6.01 18.53 9.86
N LEU A 26 5.37 19.00 8.77
CA LEU A 26 4.12 19.75 8.83
C LEU A 26 3.02 18.94 9.50
N ASN A 27 2.93 17.65 9.18
CA ASN A 27 1.95 16.75 9.78
C ASN A 27 2.20 16.56 11.28
N ASN A 28 3.45 16.31 11.68
CA ASN A 28 3.80 16.19 13.09
C ASN A 28 3.48 17.48 13.88
N ARG A 29 3.76 18.64 13.29
CA ARG A 29 3.41 19.94 13.91
C ARG A 29 1.90 20.13 14.02
N SER A 30 1.13 19.67 13.04
CA SER A 30 -0.33 19.77 13.08
C SER A 30 -0.95 18.93 14.20
N ARG A 31 -0.36 17.76 14.52
CA ARG A 31 -0.79 16.90 15.64
C ARG A 31 -0.65 17.54 17.02
N ALA A 32 0.15 18.60 17.16
CA ALA A 32 0.29 19.34 18.41
C ALA A 32 -0.91 20.28 18.68
N LYS A 33 -1.77 20.52 17.68
CA LYS A 33 -2.99 21.32 17.83
C LYS A 33 -4.03 20.59 18.67
N ASP A 34 -4.91 21.35 19.31
CA ASP A 34 -6.03 20.80 20.07
C ASP A 34 -7.00 20.02 19.18
N ILE A 35 -7.52 18.91 19.71
CA ILE A 35 -8.55 18.13 19.04
C ILE A 35 -9.85 18.96 18.98
N PRO A 36 -10.49 19.05 17.80
CA PRO A 36 -11.79 19.70 17.65
C PRO A 36 -12.82 19.20 18.68
N PRO A 37 -13.70 20.08 19.21
CA PRO A 37 -14.69 19.70 20.23
C PRO A 37 -15.54 18.47 19.86
N SER A 38 -15.87 18.30 18.58
CA SER A 38 -16.66 17.18 18.06
C SER A 38 -15.96 15.82 18.12
N MET A 39 -14.66 15.76 18.38
CA MET A 39 -13.85 14.54 18.40
C MET A 39 -13.11 14.31 19.73
N LYS A 40 -13.36 15.14 20.74
CA LYS A 40 -12.69 15.04 22.06
C LYS A 40 -12.99 13.73 22.79
N ASP A 41 -14.14 13.12 22.50
CA ASP A 41 -14.62 11.85 23.03
C ASP A 41 -13.86 10.63 22.48
N ILE A 42 -13.13 10.77 21.36
CA ILE A 42 -12.41 9.66 20.71
C ILE A 42 -11.24 9.16 21.56
N TYR A 43 -10.55 10.08 22.25
CA TYR A 43 -9.42 9.77 23.13
C TYR A 43 -9.70 10.24 24.56
N PRO A 44 -10.51 9.50 25.34
CA PRO A 44 -10.84 9.89 26.70
C PRO A 44 -9.64 9.72 27.65
N GLY A 45 -9.55 10.63 28.63
CA GLY A 45 -8.55 10.58 29.71
C GLY A 45 -7.10 10.52 29.22
N ASP A 46 -6.30 9.62 29.79
CA ASP A 46 -4.87 9.47 29.48
C ASP A 46 -4.61 8.91 28.07
N LYS A 47 -5.64 8.44 27.37
CA LYS A 47 -5.48 7.86 26.02
C LYS A 47 -4.97 8.89 25.02
N TYR A 48 -5.33 10.17 25.18
CA TYR A 48 -4.80 11.24 24.33
C TYR A 48 -3.29 11.45 24.51
N LEU A 49 -2.80 11.40 25.75
CA LEU A 49 -1.36 11.50 26.04
C LEU A 49 -0.59 10.31 25.47
N LYS A 50 -1.17 9.10 25.57
CA LYS A 50 -0.63 7.89 24.93
C LYS A 50 -0.56 8.04 23.41
N TYR A 51 -1.64 8.48 22.78
CA TYR A 51 -1.68 8.78 21.34
C TYR A 51 -0.55 9.74 20.94
N ARG A 52 -0.42 10.89 21.61
CA ARG A 52 0.62 11.88 21.25
C ARG A 52 2.03 11.31 21.39
N SER A 53 2.27 10.58 22.48
CA SER A 53 3.57 9.98 22.77
C SER A 53 3.94 8.91 21.73
N TYR A 54 2.98 8.05 21.37
CA TYR A 54 3.12 7.06 20.29
C TYR A 54 3.46 7.74 18.97
N ARG A 55 2.65 8.71 18.52
CA ARG A 55 2.86 9.39 17.23
C ARG A 55 4.19 10.14 17.18
N GLN A 56 4.64 10.72 18.30
CA GLN A 56 5.92 11.41 18.38
C GLN A 56 7.10 10.44 18.32
N GLU A 57 6.99 9.27 18.95
CA GLU A 57 7.99 8.20 18.87
C GLU A 57 8.07 7.63 17.46
N SER A 58 6.94 7.25 16.86
CA SER A 58 6.87 6.78 15.47
C SER A 58 7.39 7.82 14.47
N TYR A 59 7.11 9.11 14.68
CA TYR A 59 7.66 10.18 13.83
C TYR A 59 9.18 10.27 13.90
N ARG A 60 9.76 10.27 15.11
CA ARG A 60 11.23 10.34 15.28
C ARG A 60 11.92 9.13 14.68
N PHE A 61 11.37 7.95 14.92
CA PHE A 61 11.87 6.71 14.35
C PHE A 61 11.75 6.68 12.82
N GLY A 62 10.60 7.13 12.30
CA GLY A 62 10.37 7.27 10.87
C GLY A 62 11.38 8.19 10.19
N VAL A 63 11.68 9.36 10.78
CA VAL A 63 12.71 10.27 10.27
C VAL A 63 14.09 9.58 10.19
N LEU A 64 14.49 8.86 11.24
CA LEU A 64 15.76 8.12 11.26
C LEU A 64 15.83 7.09 10.13
N SER A 65 14.78 6.26 9.99
CA SER A 65 14.69 5.26 8.92
C SER A 65 14.70 5.90 7.53
N SER A 66 13.98 7.01 7.34
CA SER A 66 13.97 7.74 6.06
C SER A 66 15.34 8.27 5.68
N TRP A 67 16.12 8.81 6.63
CA TRP A 67 17.49 9.26 6.37
C TRP A 67 18.41 8.10 5.97
N PHE A 68 18.29 6.95 6.65
CA PHE A 68 19.04 5.75 6.29
C PHE A 68 18.73 5.32 4.84
N SER A 69 17.46 5.17 4.49
CA SER A 69 17.03 4.78 3.14
C SER A 69 17.45 5.81 2.09
N PHE A 70 17.39 7.10 2.41
CA PHE A 70 17.84 8.19 1.53
C PHE A 70 19.34 8.12 1.23
N LEU A 71 20.18 7.94 2.27
CA LEU A 71 21.62 7.80 2.09
C LEU A 71 21.95 6.54 1.27
N LEU A 72 21.25 5.43 1.53
CA LEU A 72 21.42 4.19 0.79
C LEU A 72 21.10 4.36 -0.70
N ILE A 73 19.96 4.98 -1.05
CA ILE A 73 19.61 5.18 -2.47
C ILE A 73 20.57 6.15 -3.17
N VAL A 74 21.05 7.20 -2.49
CA VAL A 74 22.06 8.12 -3.04
C VAL A 74 23.37 7.38 -3.32
N ILE A 75 23.81 6.51 -2.41
CA ILE A 75 24.98 5.64 -2.59
C ILE A 75 24.78 4.71 -3.80
N MET A 76 23.62 4.05 -3.89
CA MET A 76 23.31 3.12 -4.98
C MET A 76 23.28 3.81 -6.35
N ILE A 77 22.68 4.99 -6.46
CA ILE A 77 22.68 5.77 -7.71
C ILE A 77 24.08 6.27 -8.07
N SER A 78 24.90 6.61 -7.07
CA SER A 78 26.24 7.17 -7.30
C SER A 78 27.23 6.14 -7.83
N PHE A 79 27.15 4.89 -7.39
CA PHE A 79 28.05 3.81 -7.86
C PHE A 79 27.47 2.40 -7.67
N GLY A 80 26.66 2.16 -6.63
CA GLY A 80 26.28 0.79 -6.25
C GLY A 80 25.50 0.02 -7.33
N PHE A 81 24.68 0.67 -8.15
CA PHE A 81 23.95 -0.01 -9.22
C PHE A 81 24.87 -0.46 -10.37
N ALA A 82 25.87 0.35 -10.75
CA ALA A 82 26.82 -0.04 -11.79
C ALA A 82 27.73 -1.18 -11.33
N GLU A 83 28.23 -1.12 -10.09
CA GLU A 83 29.04 -2.20 -9.49
C GLU A 83 28.26 -3.51 -9.43
N LEU A 84 26.96 -3.46 -9.08
CA LEU A 84 26.12 -4.65 -9.04
C LEU A 84 25.82 -5.19 -10.44
N ASP A 85 25.56 -4.33 -11.43
CA ASP A 85 25.39 -4.73 -12.84
C ASP A 85 26.67 -5.41 -13.37
N GLU A 86 27.83 -4.81 -13.13
CA GLU A 86 29.12 -5.38 -13.53
C GLU A 86 29.36 -6.75 -12.87
N TRP A 87 29.19 -6.85 -11.54
CA TRP A 87 29.38 -8.11 -10.83
C TRP A 87 28.45 -9.21 -11.33
N VAL A 88 27.14 -8.92 -11.44
CA VAL A 88 26.18 -9.92 -11.93
C VAL A 88 26.49 -10.34 -13.37
N SER A 89 27.03 -9.44 -14.18
CA SER A 89 27.42 -9.76 -15.54
C SER A 89 28.57 -10.75 -15.67
N THR A 90 29.42 -10.87 -14.64
CA THR A 90 30.49 -11.89 -14.59
C THR A 90 29.96 -13.30 -14.31
N LEU A 91 28.72 -13.42 -13.82
CA LEU A 91 28.13 -14.70 -13.39
C LEU A 91 27.39 -15.44 -14.52
N SER A 92 26.96 -14.74 -15.57
CA SER A 92 26.15 -15.32 -16.65
C SER A 92 26.08 -14.38 -17.85
N ASP A 93 26.08 -14.93 -19.06
CA ASP A 93 25.85 -14.17 -20.31
C ASP A 93 24.37 -13.92 -20.60
N SER A 94 23.45 -14.67 -19.97
CA SER A 94 22.01 -14.49 -20.16
C SER A 94 21.50 -13.20 -19.51
N ALA A 95 21.00 -12.26 -20.32
CA ALA A 95 20.41 -11.00 -19.84
C ALA A 95 19.21 -11.21 -18.88
N LEU A 96 18.48 -12.31 -19.08
CA LEU A 96 17.41 -12.73 -18.19
C LEU A 96 17.96 -13.09 -16.80
N LEU A 97 18.95 -13.99 -16.76
CA LEU A 97 19.53 -14.43 -15.49
C LEU A 97 20.26 -13.29 -14.78
N GLN A 98 20.94 -12.42 -15.52
CA GLN A 98 21.55 -11.21 -14.97
C GLN A 98 20.49 -10.33 -14.28
N SER A 99 19.37 -10.04 -14.94
CA SER A 99 18.34 -9.18 -14.35
C SER A 99 17.67 -9.82 -13.13
N LEU A 100 17.45 -11.15 -13.16
CA LEU A 100 16.90 -11.88 -12.01
C LEU A 100 17.86 -11.87 -10.82
N LEU A 101 19.15 -12.13 -11.04
CA LEU A 101 20.17 -12.08 -10.00
C LEU A 101 20.34 -10.66 -9.44
N PHE A 102 20.35 -9.65 -10.31
CA PHE A 102 20.45 -8.24 -9.91
C PHE A 102 19.32 -7.87 -8.93
N PHE A 103 18.06 -8.12 -9.30
CA PHE A 103 16.94 -7.78 -8.42
C PHE A 103 16.81 -8.72 -7.21
N ALA A 104 17.25 -9.98 -7.31
CA ALA A 104 17.29 -10.88 -6.16
C ALA A 104 18.29 -10.39 -5.11
N VAL A 105 19.52 -10.06 -5.51
CA VAL A 105 20.56 -9.55 -4.60
C VAL A 105 20.17 -8.17 -4.06
N LEU A 106 19.70 -7.27 -4.92
CA LEU A 106 19.23 -5.95 -4.50
C LEU A 106 18.06 -6.07 -3.49
N GLY A 107 17.09 -6.93 -3.77
CA GLY A 107 15.93 -7.16 -2.91
C GLY A 107 16.30 -7.75 -1.55
N LEU A 108 17.15 -8.79 -1.54
CA LEU A 108 17.64 -9.42 -0.31
C LEU A 108 18.53 -8.48 0.51
N ALA A 109 19.41 -7.71 -0.13
CA ALA A 109 20.26 -6.74 0.54
C ALA A 109 19.42 -5.60 1.13
N SER A 110 18.47 -5.05 0.37
CA SER A 110 17.55 -4.01 0.83
C SER A 110 16.76 -4.47 2.05
N ASP A 111 16.19 -5.67 1.99
CA ASP A 111 15.44 -6.26 3.10
C ASP A 111 16.34 -6.53 4.31
N LEU A 112 17.55 -7.05 4.13
CA LEU A 112 18.50 -7.28 5.23
C LEU A 112 18.87 -5.97 5.93
N LEU A 113 19.09 -4.90 5.16
CA LEU A 113 19.42 -3.56 5.68
C LEU A 113 18.22 -2.87 6.35
N SER A 114 16.99 -3.13 5.90
CA SER A 114 15.78 -2.59 6.55
C SER A 114 15.34 -3.39 7.77
N THR A 115 15.70 -4.68 7.85
CA THR A 115 15.27 -5.60 8.91
C THR A 115 15.48 -5.06 10.32
N PRO A 116 16.62 -4.42 10.69
CA PRO A 116 16.79 -3.86 12.03
C PRO A 116 15.73 -2.82 12.37
N PHE A 117 15.32 -1.99 11.40
CA PHE A 117 14.28 -0.99 11.59
C PHE A 117 12.90 -1.65 11.74
N ASP A 118 12.59 -2.63 10.89
CA ASP A 118 11.31 -3.36 10.93
C ASP A 118 11.14 -4.13 12.25
N VAL A 119 12.22 -4.77 12.73
CA VAL A 119 12.25 -5.49 14.02
C VAL A 119 12.08 -4.52 15.18
N TYR A 120 12.74 -3.36 15.15
CA TYR A 120 12.60 -2.35 16.20
C TYR A 120 11.18 -1.78 16.24
N ASP A 121 10.60 -1.43 15.09
CA ASP A 121 9.23 -0.95 15.01
C ASP A 121 8.25 -2.00 15.56
N THR A 122 8.35 -3.25 15.11
CA THR A 122 7.42 -4.33 15.49
C THR A 122 7.56 -4.74 16.96
N PHE A 123 8.78 -5.06 17.41
CA PHE A 123 9.03 -5.70 18.70
C PHE A 123 9.39 -4.72 19.81
N VAL A 124 9.67 -3.45 19.50
CA VAL A 124 9.92 -2.41 20.50
C VAL A 124 8.81 -1.37 20.50
N ILE A 125 8.58 -0.66 19.40
CA ILE A 125 7.59 0.42 19.36
C ILE A 125 6.17 -0.14 19.46
N GLU A 126 5.72 -0.93 18.51
CA GLU A 126 4.37 -1.49 18.48
C GLU A 126 4.10 -2.39 19.70
N GLN A 127 5.12 -3.10 20.20
CA GLN A 127 5.03 -3.86 21.44
C GLN A 127 4.82 -2.98 22.67
N LYS A 128 5.59 -1.89 22.82
CA LYS A 128 5.45 -0.91 23.91
C LYS A 128 4.06 -0.30 23.96
N TRP A 129 3.46 -0.06 22.80
CA TRP A 129 2.12 0.53 22.68
C TRP A 129 0.98 -0.51 22.64
N GLY A 130 1.30 -1.80 22.79
CA GLY A 130 0.33 -2.89 22.95
C GLY A 130 -0.34 -3.34 21.65
N PHE A 131 0.15 -2.91 20.50
CA PHE A 131 -0.38 -3.26 19.19
C PHE A 131 0.17 -4.57 18.65
N ASN A 132 1.43 -4.89 18.94
CA ASN A 132 2.08 -6.08 18.40
C ASN A 132 1.53 -7.37 19.03
N ARG A 133 1.16 -8.32 18.19
CA ARG A 133 0.82 -9.72 18.57
C ARG A 133 1.69 -10.74 17.83
N ILE A 134 2.58 -10.28 16.95
CA ILE A 134 3.47 -11.13 16.17
C ILE A 134 4.52 -11.75 17.09
N THR A 135 4.74 -13.06 16.93
CA THR A 135 5.86 -13.77 17.55
C THR A 135 7.07 -13.79 16.61
N PRO A 136 8.31 -13.89 17.12
CA PRO A 136 9.51 -13.96 16.26
C PRO A 136 9.44 -15.09 15.22
N ARG A 137 8.87 -16.25 15.59
CA ARG A 137 8.65 -17.37 14.67
C ARG A 137 7.69 -17.00 13.52
N LEU A 138 6.58 -16.32 13.84
CA LEU A 138 5.64 -15.88 12.84
C LEU A 138 6.26 -14.82 11.91
N TYR A 139 6.99 -13.87 12.48
CA TYR A 139 7.70 -12.82 11.74
C TYR A 139 8.65 -13.43 10.69
N ILE A 140 9.54 -14.34 11.12
CA ILE A 140 10.49 -15.00 10.21
C ILE A 140 9.75 -15.87 9.18
N SER A 141 8.73 -16.61 9.60
CA SER A 141 7.94 -17.44 8.67
C SER A 141 7.27 -16.61 7.59
N ASP A 142 6.71 -15.46 7.93
CA ASP A 142 6.02 -14.60 6.96
C ASP A 142 7.01 -13.90 6.04
N LYS A 143 8.19 -13.56 6.55
CA LYS A 143 9.28 -13.01 5.75
C LYS A 143 9.77 -14.00 4.69
N LEU A 144 10.03 -15.25 5.08
CA LEU A 144 10.42 -16.31 4.14
C LEU A 144 9.34 -16.61 3.09
N LYS A 145 8.06 -16.68 3.51
CA LYS A 145 6.93 -16.84 2.58
C LYS A 145 6.84 -15.69 1.60
N SER A 146 7.05 -14.46 2.07
CA SER A 146 7.03 -13.25 1.24
C SER A 146 8.15 -13.26 0.21
N TRP A 147 9.37 -13.65 0.58
CA TRP A 147 10.48 -13.81 -0.37
C TRP A 147 10.19 -14.87 -1.41
N LEU A 148 9.69 -16.04 -1.00
CA LEU A 148 9.34 -17.12 -1.94
C LEU A 148 8.25 -16.68 -2.91
N LEU A 149 7.19 -16.03 -2.41
CA LEU A 149 6.10 -15.53 -3.24
C LEU A 149 6.57 -14.43 -4.19
N GLY A 150 7.43 -13.52 -3.72
CA GLY A 150 8.05 -12.48 -4.53
C GLY A 150 8.94 -13.04 -5.64
N ALA A 151 9.74 -14.07 -5.33
CA ALA A 151 10.56 -14.75 -6.33
C ALA A 151 9.70 -15.43 -7.41
N ILE A 152 8.63 -16.13 -7.01
CA ILE A 152 7.74 -16.83 -7.95
C ILE A 152 6.93 -15.85 -8.79
N LEU A 153 6.18 -14.93 -8.16
CA LEU A 153 5.27 -14.03 -8.86
C LEU A 153 6.02 -12.86 -9.51
N GLY A 154 6.86 -12.18 -8.74
CA GLY A 154 7.65 -11.04 -9.21
C GLY A 154 8.75 -11.46 -10.17
N GLY A 155 9.56 -12.46 -9.81
CA GLY A 155 10.60 -13.00 -10.69
C GLY A 155 10.01 -13.65 -11.94
N GLY A 156 8.90 -14.37 -11.84
CA GLY A 156 8.18 -14.91 -12.99
C GLY A 156 7.64 -13.83 -13.94
N MET A 157 7.01 -12.79 -13.40
CA MET A 157 6.53 -11.66 -14.20
C MET A 157 7.67 -10.89 -14.85
N LEU A 158 8.74 -10.60 -14.10
CA LEU A 158 9.94 -9.94 -14.64
C LEU A 158 10.55 -10.76 -15.78
N SER A 159 10.64 -12.08 -15.62
CA SER A 159 11.14 -12.99 -16.65
C SER A 159 10.32 -12.90 -17.92
N LEU A 160 8.99 -12.88 -17.77
CA LEU A 160 8.07 -12.77 -18.90
C LEU A 160 8.20 -11.44 -19.62
N VAL A 161 8.34 -10.32 -18.89
CA VAL A 161 8.53 -8.99 -19.49
C VAL A 161 9.87 -8.90 -20.22
N ILE A 162 10.96 -9.41 -19.63
CA ILE A 162 12.28 -9.44 -20.28
C ILE A 162 12.22 -10.30 -21.55
N TRP A 163 11.58 -11.47 -21.48
CA TRP A 163 11.40 -12.33 -22.64
C TRP A 163 10.64 -11.62 -23.76
N LEU A 164 9.54 -10.92 -23.45
CA LEU A 164 8.81 -10.11 -24.43
C LEU A 164 9.67 -8.98 -25.02
N TYR A 165 10.52 -8.34 -24.21
CA TYR A 165 11.48 -7.34 -24.68
C TYR A 165 12.51 -7.96 -25.64
N THR A 166 13.06 -9.13 -25.32
CA THR A 166 14.00 -9.82 -26.23
C THR A 166 13.34 -10.27 -27.54
N LEU A 167 12.04 -10.56 -27.52
CA LEU A 167 11.28 -10.98 -28.69
C LEU A 167 10.93 -9.81 -29.62
N ALA A 168 10.57 -8.66 -29.05
CA ALA A 168 9.90 -7.59 -29.80
C ALA A 168 10.59 -6.21 -29.73
N GLY A 169 11.75 -6.12 -29.06
CA GLY A 169 12.48 -4.88 -28.85
C GLY A 169 11.58 -3.82 -28.22
N THR A 170 11.63 -2.58 -28.72
CA THR A 170 10.81 -1.44 -28.25
C THR A 170 9.30 -1.68 -28.35
N SER A 171 8.83 -2.59 -29.21
CA SER A 171 7.41 -2.89 -29.37
C SER A 171 6.86 -3.83 -28.29
N PHE A 172 7.67 -4.28 -27.33
CA PHE A 172 7.23 -5.16 -26.24
C PHE A 172 6.14 -4.58 -25.34
N TRP A 173 6.06 -3.24 -25.24
CA TRP A 173 5.26 -2.55 -24.24
C TRP A 173 3.78 -2.94 -24.28
N TRP A 174 3.19 -3.13 -25.45
CA TRP A 174 1.76 -3.47 -25.55
C TRP A 174 1.50 -4.94 -25.19
N MET A 175 2.42 -5.85 -25.51
CA MET A 175 2.34 -7.26 -25.09
C MET A 175 2.52 -7.37 -23.58
N ALA A 176 3.53 -6.70 -23.04
CA ALA A 176 3.75 -6.60 -21.60
C ALA A 176 2.53 -5.98 -20.91
N TRP A 177 1.91 -4.96 -21.52
CA TRP A 177 0.71 -4.32 -21.01
C TRP A 177 -0.46 -5.29 -20.95
N VAL A 178 -0.74 -6.06 -22.00
CA VAL A 178 -1.80 -7.08 -21.99
C VAL A 178 -1.55 -8.13 -20.91
N VAL A 179 -0.33 -8.65 -20.84
CA VAL A 179 0.07 -9.68 -19.86
C VAL A 179 -0.05 -9.18 -18.43
N ILE A 180 0.55 -8.02 -18.11
CA ILE A 180 0.51 -7.44 -16.77
C ILE A 180 -0.92 -7.04 -16.40
N SER A 181 -1.71 -6.54 -17.35
CA SER A 181 -3.12 -6.21 -17.11
C SER A 181 -3.94 -7.45 -16.81
N LEU A 182 -3.78 -8.53 -17.59
CA LEU A 182 -4.44 -9.80 -17.33
C LEU A 182 -4.06 -10.35 -15.96
N PHE A 183 -2.76 -10.35 -15.64
CA PHE A 183 -2.28 -10.73 -14.33
C PHE A 183 -2.88 -9.86 -13.22
N SER A 184 -2.95 -8.55 -13.40
CA SER A 184 -3.51 -7.62 -12.39
C SER A 184 -5.01 -7.85 -12.15
N VAL A 185 -5.77 -8.15 -13.21
CA VAL A 185 -7.18 -8.54 -13.11
C VAL A 185 -7.31 -9.86 -12.34
N LEU A 186 -6.54 -10.88 -12.70
CA LEU A 186 -6.54 -12.17 -12.01
C LEU A 186 -6.12 -12.00 -10.54
N PHE A 187 -5.07 -11.24 -10.28
CA PHE A 187 -4.59 -10.96 -8.94
C PHE A 187 -5.68 -10.28 -8.11
N THR A 188 -6.33 -9.24 -8.63
CA THR A 188 -7.47 -8.56 -7.96
C THR A 188 -8.61 -9.53 -7.63
N LEU A 189 -8.92 -10.47 -8.53
CA LEU A 189 -9.98 -11.47 -8.35
C LEU A 189 -9.64 -12.54 -7.32
N PHE A 190 -8.38 -12.96 -7.25
CA PHE A 190 -7.96 -14.16 -6.53
C PHE A 190 -7.10 -13.90 -5.30
N TYR A 191 -6.61 -12.67 -5.10
CA TYR A 191 -5.68 -12.32 -4.01
C TYR A 191 -6.20 -12.76 -2.63
N SER A 192 -7.41 -12.35 -2.26
CA SER A 192 -7.97 -12.71 -0.94
C SER A 192 -8.23 -14.22 -0.80
N SER A 193 -8.40 -14.94 -1.90
CA SER A 193 -8.71 -16.37 -1.88
C SER A 193 -7.50 -17.30 -1.99
N LEU A 194 -6.40 -16.84 -2.59
CA LEU A 194 -5.21 -17.67 -2.86
C LEU A 194 -3.99 -17.19 -2.08
N ILE A 195 -3.81 -15.86 -1.96
CA ILE A 195 -2.60 -15.29 -1.35
C ILE A 195 -2.78 -15.08 0.15
N VAL A 196 -3.86 -14.40 0.56
CA VAL A 196 -4.11 -14.11 1.98
C VAL A 196 -4.15 -15.37 2.87
N PRO A 197 -4.74 -16.50 2.42
CA PRO A 197 -4.76 -17.74 3.21
C PRO A 197 -3.38 -18.34 3.51
N LEU A 198 -2.32 -17.96 2.78
CA LEU A 198 -0.95 -18.39 3.07
C LEU A 198 -0.40 -17.76 4.36
N PHE A 199 -0.97 -16.62 4.77
CA PHE A 199 -0.53 -15.81 5.91
C PHE A 199 -1.51 -15.85 7.08
N ASN A 200 -2.80 -15.94 6.80
CA ASN A 200 -3.89 -15.82 7.77
C ASN A 200 -4.95 -16.88 7.55
N ARG A 201 -5.59 -17.32 8.62
CA ARG A 201 -6.75 -18.19 8.52
C ARG A 201 -7.97 -17.34 8.18
N GLN A 202 -8.68 -17.73 7.13
CA GLN A 202 -10.00 -17.21 6.82
C GLN A 202 -11.04 -18.31 7.04
N THR A 203 -12.08 -18.02 7.81
CA THR A 203 -13.23 -18.91 8.01
C THR A 203 -14.52 -18.19 7.65
N PRO A 204 -15.56 -18.89 7.17
CA PRO A 204 -16.88 -18.28 7.00
C PRO A 204 -17.38 -17.69 8.32
N LEU A 205 -18.17 -16.62 8.25
CA LEU A 205 -18.82 -16.05 9.43
C LEU A 205 -19.74 -17.10 10.08
N GLU A 206 -19.60 -17.28 11.40
CA GLU A 206 -20.41 -18.23 12.17
C GLU A 206 -21.89 -17.84 12.18
N GLU A 207 -22.77 -18.83 12.40
CA GLU A 207 -24.20 -18.56 12.58
C GLU A 207 -24.44 -17.75 13.86
N GLY A 208 -25.35 -16.79 13.81
CA GLY A 208 -25.67 -15.93 14.95
C GLY A 208 -26.37 -14.64 14.54
N GLU A 209 -26.62 -13.77 15.52
CA GLU A 209 -27.34 -12.50 15.31
C GLU A 209 -26.67 -11.63 14.23
N LEU A 210 -25.34 -11.50 14.29
CA LEU A 210 -24.57 -10.70 13.32
C LEU A 210 -24.75 -11.23 11.89
N ARG A 211 -24.66 -12.55 11.70
CA ARG A 211 -24.82 -13.16 10.37
C ARG A 211 -26.24 -12.98 9.84
N SER A 212 -27.26 -13.14 10.68
CA SER A 212 -28.66 -12.90 10.31
C SER A 212 -28.90 -11.45 9.87
N LYS A 213 -28.39 -10.49 10.64
CA LYS A 213 -28.46 -9.06 10.31
C LYS A 213 -27.73 -8.72 8.99
N LEU A 214 -26.57 -9.33 8.76
CA LEU A 214 -25.83 -9.15 7.51
C LEU A 214 -26.52 -9.81 6.31
N ASN A 215 -27.24 -10.93 6.51
CA ASN A 215 -28.10 -11.55 5.49
C ASN A 215 -29.18 -10.59 5.01
N GLU A 216 -29.86 -9.93 5.93
CA GLU A 216 -30.89 -8.94 5.61
C GLU A 216 -30.30 -7.73 4.86
N LEU A 217 -29.18 -7.17 5.36
CA LEU A 217 -28.49 -6.05 4.70
C LEU A 217 -28.07 -6.41 3.27
N ALA A 218 -27.52 -7.61 3.07
CA ALA A 218 -27.09 -8.06 1.77
C ALA A 218 -28.27 -8.27 0.80
N PHE A 219 -29.37 -8.86 1.29
CA PHE A 219 -30.61 -8.99 0.51
C PHE A 219 -31.11 -7.62 0.05
N ASN A 220 -31.19 -6.64 0.95
CA ASN A 220 -31.66 -5.28 0.67
C ASN A 220 -30.73 -4.49 -0.28
N THR A 221 -29.45 -4.86 -0.35
CA THR A 221 -28.45 -4.17 -1.19
C THR A 221 -28.10 -4.91 -2.48
N GLY A 222 -28.68 -6.09 -2.72
CA GLY A 222 -28.33 -6.97 -3.85
C GLY A 222 -26.91 -7.56 -3.73
N PHE A 223 -26.41 -7.70 -2.51
CA PHE A 223 -25.18 -8.40 -2.17
C PHE A 223 -25.48 -9.83 -1.71
N SER A 224 -24.48 -10.71 -1.68
CA SER A 224 -24.67 -12.11 -1.25
C SER A 224 -23.76 -12.43 -0.07
N VAL A 225 -24.33 -12.92 1.03
CA VAL A 225 -23.63 -13.16 2.31
C VAL A 225 -22.78 -14.41 2.36
N SER A 226 -22.96 -15.36 1.44
CA SER A 226 -22.06 -16.51 1.29
C SER A 226 -20.59 -16.12 1.03
N ASN A 227 -20.35 -14.81 0.89
CA ASN A 227 -19.09 -14.16 0.66
C ASN A 227 -18.51 -13.44 1.89
N ILE A 228 -19.07 -13.58 3.10
CA ILE A 228 -18.55 -12.94 4.32
C ILE A 228 -17.66 -13.92 5.11
N TYR A 229 -16.42 -13.51 5.34
CA TYR A 229 -15.39 -14.28 6.02
C TYR A 229 -14.84 -13.51 7.22
N VAL A 230 -14.33 -14.25 8.20
CA VAL A 230 -13.58 -13.73 9.35
C VAL A 230 -12.11 -14.10 9.16
N ILE A 231 -11.22 -13.12 9.37
CA ILE A 231 -9.77 -13.31 9.34
C ILE A 231 -9.19 -13.18 10.75
N ASP A 232 -8.21 -14.04 11.07
CA ASP A 232 -7.48 -14.05 12.35
C ASP A 232 -6.47 -12.88 12.47
N GLY A 233 -6.96 -11.64 12.33
CA GLY A 233 -6.17 -10.42 12.42
C GLY A 233 -5.48 -10.25 13.77
N SER A 234 -6.12 -10.70 14.85
CA SER A 234 -5.61 -10.68 16.22
C SER A 234 -4.28 -11.41 16.41
N LYS A 235 -3.96 -12.38 15.53
CA LYS A 235 -2.66 -13.06 15.49
C LYS A 235 -1.49 -12.10 15.19
N ARG A 236 -1.79 -10.97 14.54
CA ARG A 236 -0.79 -9.99 14.07
C ARG A 236 -0.85 -8.71 14.87
N SER A 237 -2.04 -8.17 15.07
CA SER A 237 -2.21 -6.90 15.78
C SER A 237 -3.55 -6.83 16.51
N SER A 238 -3.62 -6.00 17.55
CA SER A 238 -4.88 -5.66 18.20
C SER A 238 -5.77 -4.70 17.40
N ARG A 239 -5.31 -4.24 16.24
CA ARG A 239 -6.02 -3.26 15.40
C ARG A 239 -7.22 -3.88 14.70
N SER A 240 -8.28 -3.10 14.55
CA SER A 240 -9.52 -3.51 13.89
C SER A 240 -9.56 -3.03 12.45
N ASN A 241 -10.07 -3.88 11.56
CA ASN A 241 -10.25 -3.55 10.15
C ASN A 241 -11.34 -4.42 9.50
N ALA A 242 -11.80 -3.99 8.34
CA ALA A 242 -12.58 -4.79 7.39
C ALA A 242 -12.14 -4.42 5.99
N TYR A 243 -12.27 -5.33 5.04
CA TYR A 243 -12.04 -5.00 3.64
C TYR A 243 -12.90 -5.82 2.70
N PHE A 244 -13.20 -5.22 1.56
CA PHE A 244 -13.79 -5.88 0.42
C PHE A 244 -12.71 -6.38 -0.57
N SER A 245 -12.95 -7.54 -1.19
CA SER A 245 -12.08 -8.07 -2.25
C SER A 245 -12.88 -8.79 -3.34
N GLY A 246 -12.28 -8.90 -4.53
CA GLY A 246 -12.89 -9.54 -5.70
C GLY A 246 -13.89 -8.65 -6.45
N PHE A 247 -14.45 -9.18 -7.54
CA PHE A 247 -15.51 -8.53 -8.32
C PHE A 247 -16.37 -9.60 -9.01
N GLY A 248 -17.57 -9.23 -9.49
CA GLY A 248 -18.50 -10.17 -10.14
C GLY A 248 -19.05 -11.21 -9.15
N SER A 249 -18.96 -12.49 -9.52
CA SER A 249 -19.44 -13.61 -8.70
C SER A 249 -18.47 -14.04 -7.58
N ARG A 250 -17.21 -13.59 -7.60
CA ARG A 250 -16.17 -13.94 -6.61
C ARG A 250 -15.91 -12.87 -5.55
N LYS A 251 -16.87 -11.97 -5.34
CA LYS A 251 -16.82 -10.92 -4.32
C LYS A 251 -16.70 -11.52 -2.91
N ARG A 252 -15.97 -10.86 -1.99
CA ARG A 252 -15.79 -11.27 -0.59
C ARG A 252 -15.68 -10.05 0.32
N ILE A 253 -16.32 -10.12 1.48
CA ILE A 253 -16.12 -9.18 2.59
C ILE A 253 -15.37 -9.95 3.68
N VAL A 254 -14.27 -9.39 4.14
CA VAL A 254 -13.43 -10.01 5.16
C VAL A 254 -13.40 -9.09 6.38
N LEU A 255 -13.92 -9.59 7.50
CA LEU A 255 -13.98 -8.90 8.79
C LEU A 255 -12.85 -9.40 9.67
N TYR A 256 -12.12 -8.49 10.32
CA TYR A 256 -11.14 -8.90 11.33
C TYR A 256 -11.88 -9.39 12.57
N ASP A 257 -11.37 -10.44 13.19
CA ASP A 257 -11.84 -10.92 14.50
C ASP A 257 -11.83 -9.80 15.56
N THR A 258 -10.83 -8.94 15.56
CA THR A 258 -10.74 -7.75 16.42
C THR A 258 -11.89 -6.76 16.20
N LEU A 259 -12.33 -6.57 14.96
CA LEU A 259 -13.50 -5.73 14.65
C LEU A 259 -14.77 -6.32 15.27
N ILE A 260 -14.97 -7.63 15.11
CA ILE A 260 -16.15 -8.34 15.64
C ILE A 260 -16.18 -8.29 17.17
N GLN A 261 -15.02 -8.38 17.82
CA GLN A 261 -14.90 -8.35 19.28
C GLN A 261 -15.17 -6.96 19.88
N ASN A 262 -14.79 -5.88 19.18
CA ASN A 262 -14.79 -4.52 19.74
C ASN A 262 -16.02 -3.68 19.34
N HIS A 263 -16.79 -4.12 18.34
CA HIS A 263 -17.89 -3.35 17.77
C HIS A 263 -19.24 -4.06 17.95
N THR A 264 -20.31 -3.28 18.09
CA THR A 264 -21.67 -3.85 18.16
C THR A 264 -22.12 -4.33 16.78
N ALA A 265 -23.15 -5.19 16.74
CA ALA A 265 -23.69 -5.67 15.47
C ALA A 265 -24.11 -4.53 14.53
N ASP A 266 -24.71 -3.46 15.08
CA ASP A 266 -25.17 -2.31 14.29
C ASP A 266 -24.00 -1.45 13.78
N GLU A 267 -22.91 -1.34 14.55
CA GLU A 267 -21.66 -0.69 14.11
C GLU A 267 -21.01 -1.49 12.97
N ILE A 268 -20.95 -2.82 13.10
CA ILE A 268 -20.40 -3.72 12.06
C ILE A 268 -21.27 -3.68 10.80
N MET A 269 -22.60 -3.68 10.93
CA MET A 269 -23.51 -3.53 9.80
C MET A 269 -23.25 -2.24 9.03
N ALA A 270 -23.02 -1.13 9.73
CA ALA A 270 -22.74 0.16 9.10
C ALA A 270 -21.41 0.15 8.33
N VAL A 271 -20.37 -0.48 8.90
CA VAL A 271 -19.08 -0.70 8.21
C VAL A 271 -19.27 -1.60 6.98
N VAL A 272 -20.00 -2.70 7.10
CA VAL A 272 -20.28 -3.58 5.95
C VAL A 272 -21.11 -2.87 4.88
N ALA A 273 -22.07 -2.03 5.26
CA ALA A 273 -22.83 -1.22 4.32
C ALA A 273 -21.92 -0.24 3.56
N HIS A 274 -20.92 0.36 4.22
CA HIS A 274 -19.90 1.17 3.58
C HIS A 274 -19.10 0.37 2.55
N GLU A 275 -18.61 -0.82 2.90
CA GLU A 275 -17.91 -1.72 1.97
C GLU A 275 -18.77 -2.12 0.76
N ILE A 276 -20.06 -2.40 0.98
CA ILE A 276 -21.03 -2.68 -0.10
C ILE A 276 -21.22 -1.43 -0.98
N GLY A 277 -21.17 -0.24 -0.41
CA GLY A 277 -21.22 1.03 -1.13
C GLY A 277 -20.15 1.14 -2.20
N HIS A 278 -18.90 0.77 -1.89
CA HIS A 278 -17.81 0.73 -2.87
C HIS A 278 -18.10 -0.21 -4.05
N TYR A 279 -18.70 -1.36 -3.77
CA TYR A 279 -19.13 -2.30 -4.80
C TYR A 279 -20.24 -1.73 -5.67
N ARG A 280 -21.30 -1.19 -5.06
CA ARG A 280 -22.48 -0.65 -5.78
C ARG A 280 -22.12 0.53 -6.66
N LYS A 281 -21.16 1.35 -6.23
CA LYS A 281 -20.64 2.50 -6.99
C LYS A 281 -19.50 2.13 -7.96
N ARG A 282 -19.15 0.84 -8.05
CA ARG A 282 -18.13 0.27 -8.94
C ARG A 282 -16.74 0.89 -8.74
N HIS A 283 -16.38 1.29 -7.53
CA HIS A 283 -15.09 1.94 -7.25
C HIS A 283 -13.90 1.06 -7.60
N ILE A 284 -14.00 -0.24 -7.30
CA ILE A 284 -12.94 -1.23 -7.61
C ILE A 284 -12.76 -1.36 -9.13
N LEU A 285 -13.86 -1.38 -9.89
CA LEU A 285 -13.78 -1.43 -11.35
C LEU A 285 -13.18 -0.15 -11.94
N LYS A 286 -13.58 1.03 -11.44
CA LYS A 286 -12.99 2.32 -11.82
C LYS A 286 -11.48 2.35 -11.53
N GLY A 287 -11.07 1.89 -10.35
CA GLY A 287 -9.67 1.77 -9.95
C GLY A 287 -8.89 0.79 -10.80
N LEU A 288 -9.49 -0.36 -11.16
CA LEU A 288 -8.88 -1.35 -12.04
C LEU A 288 -8.67 -0.79 -13.45
N ILE A 289 -9.67 -0.13 -14.04
CA ILE A 289 -9.54 0.53 -15.36
C ILE A 289 -8.43 1.57 -15.31
N PHE A 290 -8.41 2.42 -14.29
CA PHE A 290 -7.36 3.42 -14.10
C PHE A 290 -5.97 2.77 -14.00
N SER A 291 -5.82 1.69 -13.22
CA SER A 291 -4.55 0.98 -13.06
C SER A 291 -4.06 0.33 -14.36
N VAL A 292 -4.97 -0.20 -15.19
CA VAL A 292 -4.66 -0.78 -16.50
C VAL A 292 -4.17 0.30 -17.46
N LEU A 293 -4.87 1.44 -17.53
CA LEU A 293 -4.47 2.57 -18.38
C LEU A 293 -3.13 3.16 -17.92
N GLN A 294 -2.95 3.35 -16.62
CA GLN A 294 -1.69 3.84 -16.04
C GLN A 294 -0.53 2.89 -16.35
N THR A 295 -0.73 1.57 -16.22
CA THR A 295 0.29 0.58 -16.54
C THR A 295 0.68 0.61 -18.02
N GLY A 296 -0.29 0.76 -18.92
CA GLY A 296 -0.03 0.94 -20.35
C GLY A 296 0.81 2.18 -20.64
N LEU A 297 0.47 3.31 -20.00
CA LEU A 297 1.26 4.55 -20.10
C LEU A 297 2.69 4.36 -19.57
N ILE A 298 2.85 3.71 -18.42
CA ILE A 298 4.16 3.43 -17.82
C ILE A 298 5.02 2.60 -18.78
N LEU A 299 4.50 1.50 -19.31
CA LEU A 299 5.23 0.61 -20.20
C LEU A 299 5.56 1.28 -21.54
N PHE A 300 4.65 2.10 -22.05
CA PHE A 300 4.90 2.91 -23.25
C PHE A 300 6.02 3.92 -23.01
N LEU A 301 6.00 4.68 -21.90
CA LEU A 301 7.08 5.61 -21.58
C LEU A 301 8.41 4.89 -21.35
N PHE A 302 8.36 3.70 -20.75
CA PHE A 302 9.55 2.89 -20.53
C PHE A 302 10.17 2.42 -21.86
N SER A 303 9.36 2.00 -22.83
CA SER A 303 9.88 1.55 -24.14
C SER A 303 10.52 2.67 -24.95
N LEU A 304 10.15 3.93 -24.72
CA LEU A 304 10.79 5.09 -25.35
C LEU A 304 12.20 5.37 -24.79
N ILE A 305 12.46 4.95 -23.55
CA ILE A 305 13.69 5.32 -22.82
C ILE A 305 14.68 4.16 -22.78
N ILE A 306 14.21 2.90 -22.77
CA ILE A 306 15.05 1.73 -22.51
C ILE A 306 16.23 1.59 -23.49
N ASP A 307 16.11 2.02 -24.74
CA ASP A 307 17.20 1.92 -25.72
C ASP A 307 18.13 3.16 -25.74
N ASN A 308 17.96 4.11 -24.80
CA ASN A 308 18.77 5.33 -24.76
C ASN A 308 20.06 5.15 -23.96
N GLN A 309 21.21 5.04 -24.63
CA GLN A 309 22.52 4.83 -24.00
C GLN A 309 22.89 5.89 -22.94
N LEU A 310 22.36 7.12 -23.02
CA LEU A 310 22.67 8.19 -22.07
C LEU A 310 22.24 7.85 -20.64
N ILE A 311 21.18 7.07 -20.44
CA ILE A 311 20.67 6.75 -19.11
C ILE A 311 21.58 5.75 -18.37
N TYR A 312 22.17 4.81 -19.09
CA TYR A 312 23.09 3.80 -18.55
C TYR A 312 24.42 4.44 -18.15
N LYS A 313 24.96 5.28 -19.04
CA LYS A 313 26.15 6.09 -18.76
C LYS A 313 25.97 7.02 -17.58
N ALA A 314 24.74 7.48 -17.32
CA ALA A 314 24.46 8.31 -16.16
C ALA A 314 24.60 7.54 -14.83
N LEU A 315 24.37 6.23 -14.81
CA LEU A 315 24.63 5.38 -13.65
C LEU A 315 26.07 4.85 -13.60
N GLY A 316 26.90 5.13 -14.60
CA GLY A 316 28.27 4.64 -14.68
C GLY A 316 28.43 3.29 -15.39
N SER A 317 27.38 2.75 -16.02
CA SER A 317 27.48 1.53 -16.83
C SER A 317 27.58 1.86 -18.32
N GLU A 318 28.53 1.23 -19.01
CA GLU A 318 28.64 1.27 -20.48
C GLU A 318 27.69 0.26 -21.15
N ARG A 319 27.08 -0.64 -20.37
CA ARG A 319 26.20 -1.71 -20.84
C ARG A 319 24.73 -1.30 -20.75
N MET A 320 23.96 -1.70 -21.75
CA MET A 320 22.51 -1.47 -21.79
C MET A 320 21.77 -2.64 -21.16
N SER A 321 21.86 -2.72 -19.83
CA SER A 321 21.22 -3.79 -19.05
C SER A 321 19.77 -3.45 -18.71
N PHE A 322 18.82 -4.33 -19.04
CA PHE A 322 17.38 -4.10 -18.84
C PHE A 322 17.02 -3.63 -17.41
N HIS A 323 17.63 -4.23 -16.39
CA HIS A 323 17.40 -3.89 -14.98
C HIS A 323 17.89 -2.48 -14.59
N LEU A 324 19.00 -1.99 -15.15
CA LEU A 324 19.44 -0.60 -14.96
C LEU A 324 18.47 0.38 -15.63
N GLY A 325 17.99 0.03 -16.83
CA GLY A 325 16.97 0.80 -17.54
C GLY A 325 15.71 0.98 -16.70
N LEU A 326 15.25 -0.10 -16.04
CA LEU A 326 14.12 -0.04 -15.10
C LEU A 326 14.38 0.91 -13.91
N ILE A 327 15.55 0.83 -13.27
CA ILE A 327 15.89 1.69 -12.13
C ILE A 327 15.86 3.17 -12.53
N VAL A 328 16.56 3.54 -13.62
CA VAL A 328 16.58 4.91 -14.10
C VAL A 328 15.18 5.39 -14.46
N PHE A 329 14.44 4.55 -15.18
CA PHE A 329 13.07 4.87 -15.57
C PHE A 329 12.18 5.18 -14.36
N PHE A 330 12.20 4.37 -13.31
CA PHE A 330 11.36 4.62 -12.12
C PHE A 330 11.77 5.88 -11.35
N VAL A 331 13.07 6.21 -11.30
CA VAL A 331 13.52 7.49 -10.71
C VAL A 331 12.99 8.68 -11.53
N LEU A 332 13.11 8.62 -12.86
CA LEU A 332 12.60 9.67 -13.76
C LEU A 332 11.07 9.75 -13.77
N TYR A 333 10.38 8.62 -13.61
CA TYR A 333 8.92 8.55 -13.56
C TYR A 333 8.35 9.05 -12.23
N SER A 334 9.15 9.11 -11.15
CA SER A 334 8.67 9.47 -9.81
C SER A 334 7.87 10.78 -9.72
N PRO A 335 8.20 11.89 -10.43
CA PRO A 335 7.41 13.12 -10.36
C PRO A 335 6.07 12.98 -11.09
N VAL A 336 6.05 12.25 -12.21
CA VAL A 336 4.82 11.93 -12.95
C VAL A 336 3.91 11.07 -12.08
N SER A 337 4.48 10.07 -11.42
CA SER A 337 3.76 9.22 -10.45
C SER A 337 3.16 10.05 -9.31
N ALA A 338 3.91 11.00 -8.75
CA ALA A 338 3.43 11.88 -7.69
C ALA A 338 2.22 12.73 -8.15
N ILE A 339 2.27 13.32 -9.35
CA ILE A 339 1.13 14.10 -9.89
C ILE A 339 -0.10 13.21 -10.10
N ILE A 340 0.09 12.02 -10.67
CA ILE A 340 -0.99 11.05 -10.89
C ILE A 340 -1.60 10.63 -9.53
N SER A 341 -0.77 10.43 -8.50
CA SER A 341 -1.23 10.03 -7.16
C SER A 341 -2.08 11.12 -6.49
N LEU A 342 -1.78 12.41 -6.69
CA LEU A 342 -2.61 13.50 -6.17
C LEU A 342 -4.05 13.41 -6.68
N GLY A 343 -4.21 13.16 -7.98
CA GLY A 343 -5.52 12.95 -8.62
C GLY A 343 -6.20 11.67 -8.12
N GLY A 344 -5.46 10.56 -8.04
CA GLY A 344 -5.95 9.28 -7.52
C GLY A 344 -6.44 9.38 -6.07
N ASN A 345 -5.68 10.05 -5.20
CA ASN A 345 -6.03 10.29 -3.80
C ASN A 345 -7.31 11.15 -3.69
N TYR A 346 -7.44 12.18 -4.52
CA TYR A 346 -8.67 12.98 -4.55
C TYR A 346 -9.89 12.13 -4.93
N ILE A 347 -9.80 11.32 -5.98
CA ILE A 347 -10.88 10.43 -6.43
C ILE A 347 -11.22 9.41 -5.32
N SER A 348 -10.20 8.81 -4.70
CA SER A 348 -10.38 7.89 -3.57
C SER A 348 -11.16 8.54 -2.43
N ARG A 349 -10.82 9.78 -2.05
CA ARG A 349 -11.56 10.51 -1.01
C ARG A 349 -13.02 10.78 -1.38
N GLN A 350 -13.33 11.01 -2.65
CA GLN A 350 -14.73 11.13 -3.09
C GLN A 350 -15.47 9.79 -3.01
N HIS A 351 -14.82 8.70 -3.41
CA HIS A 351 -15.37 7.34 -3.29
C HIS A 351 -15.72 6.98 -1.84
N GLU A 352 -14.93 7.42 -0.86
CA GLU A 352 -15.25 7.25 0.57
C GLU A 352 -16.54 7.98 0.97
N PHE A 353 -16.71 9.23 0.52
CA PHE A 353 -17.94 9.97 0.81
C PHE A 353 -19.18 9.36 0.13
N GLU A 354 -19.03 8.83 -1.09
CA GLU A 354 -20.09 8.09 -1.77
C GLU A 354 -20.49 6.81 -1.01
N ALA A 355 -19.49 6.11 -0.44
CA ALA A 355 -19.72 4.90 0.36
C ALA A 355 -20.33 5.21 1.73
N ASP A 356 -19.90 6.28 2.39
CA ASP A 356 -20.50 6.80 3.63
C ASP A 356 -21.98 7.17 3.42
N TYR A 357 -22.29 7.87 2.33
CA TYR A 357 -23.67 8.21 1.97
C TYR A 357 -24.50 6.97 1.69
N PHE A 358 -23.93 5.98 0.99
CA PHE A 358 -24.59 4.70 0.75
C PHE A 358 -24.90 4.00 2.08
N ALA A 359 -23.91 3.88 2.97
CA ALA A 359 -24.09 3.24 4.28
C ALA A 359 -25.18 3.93 5.11
N LYS A 360 -25.19 5.28 5.15
CA LYS A 360 -26.21 6.09 5.82
C LYS A 360 -27.62 5.82 5.28
N SER A 361 -27.76 5.46 4.01
CA SER A 361 -29.05 5.22 3.35
C SER A 361 -29.65 3.83 3.65
N PHE A 362 -28.81 2.84 4.02
CA PHE A 362 -29.24 1.47 4.29
C PHE A 362 -29.12 1.06 5.76
N THR A 363 -28.43 1.86 6.57
CA THR A 363 -28.21 1.62 7.99
C THR A 363 -28.43 2.91 8.80
N SER A 364 -27.50 3.28 9.67
CA SER A 364 -27.55 4.50 10.47
C SER A 364 -26.24 5.27 10.33
N GLY A 365 -26.34 6.54 9.94
CA GLY A 365 -25.20 7.45 9.93
C GLY A 365 -24.54 7.56 11.32
N ALA A 366 -25.34 7.53 12.39
CA ALA A 366 -24.83 7.54 13.75
C ALA A 366 -24.06 6.26 14.11
N SER A 367 -24.53 5.09 13.66
CA SER A 367 -23.80 3.82 13.87
C SER A 367 -22.46 3.82 13.12
N LEU A 368 -22.43 4.34 11.89
CA LEU A 368 -21.18 4.47 11.14
C LEU A 368 -20.23 5.48 11.81
N ALA A 369 -20.73 6.64 12.22
CA ALA A 369 -19.92 7.64 12.93
C ALA A 369 -19.31 7.05 14.21
N LYS A 370 -20.10 6.29 14.98
CA LYS A 370 -19.63 5.61 16.19
C LYS A 370 -18.58 4.53 15.88
N ALA A 371 -18.78 3.73 14.84
CA ALA A 371 -17.79 2.76 14.38
C ALA A 371 -16.47 3.44 13.96
N LEU A 372 -16.53 4.53 13.18
CA LEU A 372 -15.35 5.26 12.75
C LEU A 372 -14.59 5.90 13.93
N ARG A 373 -15.30 6.42 14.93
CA ARG A 373 -14.70 6.92 16.18
C ARG A 373 -13.96 5.81 16.94
N LYS A 374 -14.57 4.64 17.09
CA LYS A 374 -13.93 3.47 17.72
C LYS A 374 -12.71 2.99 16.94
N LEU A 375 -12.84 2.81 15.63
CA LEU A 375 -11.72 2.44 14.75
C LEU A 375 -10.56 3.44 14.86
N ALA A 376 -10.86 4.74 14.85
CA ALA A 376 -9.83 5.77 15.03
C ALA A 376 -9.13 5.66 16.38
N SER A 377 -9.88 5.40 17.44
CA SER A 377 -9.37 5.22 18.80
C SER A 377 -8.54 3.94 18.97
N GLU A 378 -8.92 2.85 18.31
CA GLU A 378 -8.23 1.55 18.34
C GLU A 378 -6.95 1.56 17.51
N ASN A 379 -6.95 2.28 16.38
CA ASN A 379 -5.83 2.35 15.45
C ASN A 379 -4.89 3.55 15.72
N MET A 380 -5.14 4.34 16.77
CA MET A 380 -4.40 5.58 17.07
C MET A 380 -4.31 6.52 15.86
N ALA A 381 -5.45 6.70 15.18
CA ALA A 381 -5.54 7.51 13.97
C ALA A 381 -5.24 8.99 14.24
N ASP A 382 -4.68 9.65 13.23
CA ASP A 382 -4.39 11.09 13.28
C ASP A 382 -5.67 11.91 13.12
N LEU A 383 -6.02 12.70 14.15
CA LEU A 383 -7.26 13.49 14.19
C LEU A 383 -7.09 14.92 13.67
N THR A 384 -5.86 15.42 13.57
CA THR A 384 -5.57 16.80 13.14
C THR A 384 -4.50 16.83 12.04
N PRO A 385 -4.66 16.03 10.97
CA PRO A 385 -3.63 15.92 9.94
C PRO A 385 -3.46 17.24 9.19
N HIS A 386 -2.23 17.52 8.76
CA HIS A 386 -1.95 18.73 8.00
C HIS A 386 -2.58 18.65 6.60
N PRO A 387 -3.25 19.71 6.07
CA PRO A 387 -3.92 19.66 4.77
C PRO A 387 -3.03 19.25 3.60
N LEU A 388 -1.77 19.71 3.57
CA LEU A 388 -0.81 19.26 2.55
C LEU A 388 -0.46 17.77 2.68
N TYR A 389 -0.36 17.25 3.90
CA TYR A 389 -0.13 15.82 4.10
C TYR A 389 -1.33 15.00 3.62
N VAL A 390 -2.55 15.49 3.88
CA VAL A 390 -3.79 14.88 3.37
C VAL A 390 -3.81 14.87 1.84
N LEU A 391 -3.44 15.99 1.21
CA LEU A 391 -3.40 16.11 -0.25
C LEU A 391 -2.49 15.03 -0.88
N PHE A 392 -1.28 14.86 -0.34
CA PHE A 392 -0.26 13.95 -0.88
C PHE A 392 -0.44 12.48 -0.50
N HIS A 393 -0.91 12.16 0.70
CA HIS A 393 -0.86 10.79 1.22
C HIS A 393 -2.21 10.14 1.53
N TYR A 394 -3.27 10.93 1.77
CA TYR A 394 -4.52 10.36 2.28
C TYR A 394 -5.42 9.89 1.14
N SER A 395 -5.61 8.58 1.03
CA SER A 395 -6.65 7.96 0.20
C SER A 395 -8.05 8.05 0.84
N HIS A 396 -8.12 8.20 2.16
CA HIS A 396 -9.37 8.43 2.92
C HIS A 396 -9.47 9.88 3.40
N PRO A 397 -10.66 10.51 3.41
CA PRO A 397 -10.83 11.84 3.98
C PRO A 397 -10.48 11.84 5.47
N PRO A 398 -10.00 12.98 6.01
CA PRO A 398 -9.88 13.18 7.46
C PRO A 398 -11.16 12.78 8.18
N LEU A 399 -11.03 12.17 9.36
CA LEU A 399 -12.18 11.68 10.13
C LEU A 399 -13.21 12.78 10.40
N ALA A 400 -12.74 13.99 10.71
CA ALA A 400 -13.60 15.16 10.93
C ALA A 400 -14.55 15.43 9.74
N ASP A 401 -14.05 15.28 8.52
CA ASP A 401 -14.82 15.54 7.30
C ASP A 401 -15.87 14.45 7.04
N ARG A 402 -15.57 13.21 7.42
CA ARG A 402 -16.53 12.08 7.34
C ARG A 402 -17.62 12.24 8.39
N LEU A 403 -17.24 12.50 9.65
CA LEU A 403 -18.18 12.67 10.75
C LEU A 403 -19.17 13.81 10.47
N LYS A 404 -18.71 14.94 9.94
CA LYS A 404 -19.56 16.08 9.56
C LYS A 404 -20.66 15.74 8.55
N ARG A 405 -20.51 14.70 7.74
CA ARG A 405 -21.52 14.25 6.75
C ARG A 405 -22.43 13.15 7.29
N LEU A 406 -21.95 12.40 8.27
CA LEU A 406 -22.64 11.27 8.86
C LEU A 406 -23.59 11.71 9.96
N GLU A 407 -23.13 12.58 10.85
CA GLU A 407 -23.90 13.34 11.84
C GLU A 407 -24.73 14.42 11.15
#